data_AF-A0A942BP45-F1
#
_entry.id   AF-A0A942BP45-F1
#
_cell.length_a   1.000
_cell.length_b   1.000
_cell.length_c   1.000
_cell.angle_alpha   90.00
_cell.angle_beta   90.00
_cell.angle_gamma   90.00
#
_symmetry.space_group_name_H-M   'P 1'
#
loop_
_entity.id
_entity.type
_entity.pdbx_description
1 polymer ?
#
loop_
_entity_poly.entity_id
_entity_poly.type
_entity_poly.pdbx_seq_one_letter_code
_entity_poly.pdbx_strand_id
1 'polypeptide(L)'
;MIFITAAQPTQDHVYRVVDFQRRLVFAGKLGNRIEDTMTVAQGDKMFRISFAPLHDRFGKVAVFEEGTMVTIRGAIDGDRIIANRENVKASN
;
A
#
# COMPACT_ATOMS: atom_id res chain seq x y z
N MET A 1 21.94 16.88 24.86
CA MET A 1 21.97 15.73 23.94
C MET A 1 20.60 15.07 24.03
N ILE A 2 19.73 15.28 23.06
CA ILE A 2 18.33 14.80 23.12
C ILE A 2 18.26 13.49 22.34
N PHE A 3 18.00 12.39 23.03
CA PHE A 3 17.76 11.08 22.43
C PHE A 3 16.30 11.01 21.97
N ILE A 4 16.07 11.15 20.66
CA ILE A 4 14.76 10.93 20.07
C ILE A 4 14.56 9.41 19.98
N THR A 5 13.98 8.82 21.01
CA THR A 5 13.67 7.38 21.04
C THR A 5 12.16 7.23 21.07
N ALA A 6 11.56 7.19 19.89
CA ALA A 6 10.23 6.66 19.64
C ALA A 6 10.14 6.43 18.13
N ALA A 7 9.86 5.21 17.69
CA ALA A 7 9.39 4.96 16.33
C ALA A 7 8.16 5.84 16.13
N GLN A 8 8.32 6.95 15.40
CA GLN A 8 7.28 7.95 15.25
C GLN A 8 6.04 7.27 14.65
N PRO A 9 4.84 7.49 15.20
CA PRO A 9 3.63 6.97 14.61
C PRO A 9 3.57 7.47 13.17
N THR A 10 3.62 6.51 12.25
CA THR A 10 3.50 6.67 10.81
C THR A 10 2.43 7.71 10.51
N GLN A 11 2.86 8.85 9.96
CA GLN A 11 1.97 9.95 9.63
C GLN A 11 0.99 9.50 8.54
N ASP A 12 -0.26 9.93 8.65
CA ASP A 12 -1.24 9.73 7.59
C ASP A 12 -0.90 10.71 6.45
N HIS A 13 -0.52 10.15 5.31
CA HIS A 13 -0.20 10.94 4.12
C HIS A 13 -1.20 10.64 3.01
N VAL A 14 -1.70 11.69 2.37
CA VAL A 14 -2.60 11.57 1.22
C VAL A 14 -1.78 11.53 -0.06
N TYR A 15 -2.05 10.52 -0.88
CA TYR A 15 -1.45 10.33 -2.19
C TYR A 15 -2.52 10.10 -3.24
N ARG A 16 -2.21 10.43 -4.50
CA ARG A 16 -3.03 10.10 -5.65
C ARG A 16 -2.58 8.77 -6.23
N VAL A 17 -3.50 7.84 -6.49
CA VAL A 17 -3.18 6.60 -7.20
C VAL A 17 -2.90 6.93 -8.67
N VAL A 18 -1.75 6.48 -9.15
CA VAL A 18 -1.32 6.62 -10.55
C VAL A 18 -1.46 5.31 -11.30
N ASP A 19 -1.17 4.19 -10.64
CA ASP A 19 -1.30 2.87 -11.24
C ASP A 19 -1.59 1.85 -10.14
N PHE A 20 -2.42 0.86 -10.45
CA PHE A 20 -2.71 -0.25 -9.56
C PHE A 20 -2.66 -1.55 -10.35
N GLN A 21 -1.74 -2.43 -9.96
CA GLN A 21 -1.52 -3.72 -10.61
C GLN A 21 -1.80 -4.85 -9.63
N ARG A 22 -2.69 -5.75 -10.02
CA ARG A 22 -2.96 -7.00 -9.31
C ARG A 22 -2.40 -8.17 -10.09
N ARG A 23 -1.54 -8.96 -9.44
CA ARG A 23 -1.08 -10.24 -9.97
C ARG A 23 -1.66 -11.38 -9.14
N LEU A 24 -2.29 -12.33 -9.83
CA LEU A 24 -2.75 -13.58 -9.23
C LEU A 24 -1.72 -14.67 -9.55
N VAL A 25 -1.21 -15.33 -8.51
CA VAL A 25 -0.26 -16.42 -8.61
C VAL A 25 -0.90 -17.65 -7.97
N PHE A 26 -1.13 -18.70 -8.76
CA PHE A 26 -1.71 -19.93 -8.23
C PHE A 26 -0.79 -20.55 -7.15
N ALA A 27 -1.29 -20.70 -5.92
CA ALA A 27 -0.53 -21.19 -4.77
C ALA A 27 -1.08 -22.54 -4.22
N GLY A 28 -1.62 -23.38 -5.11
CA GLY A 28 -2.07 -24.73 -4.74
C GLY A 28 -3.33 -24.72 -3.86
N LYS A 29 -3.33 -25.52 -2.78
CA LYS A 29 -4.52 -25.77 -1.92
C LYS A 29 -5.04 -24.51 -1.17
N LEU A 30 -4.24 -23.44 -1.13
CA LEU A 30 -4.58 -22.19 -0.45
C LEU A 30 -5.33 -21.18 -1.33
N GLY A 31 -5.48 -21.46 -2.63
CA GLY A 31 -6.08 -20.55 -3.61
C GLY A 31 -5.03 -19.72 -4.34
N ASN A 32 -5.46 -18.64 -4.99
CA ASN A 32 -4.52 -17.74 -5.64
C ASN A 32 -3.89 -16.81 -4.61
N ARG A 33 -2.56 -16.75 -4.61
CA ARG A 33 -1.80 -15.69 -3.95
C ARG A 33 -1.96 -14.40 -4.76
N ILE A 34 -2.41 -13.36 -4.08
CA ILE A 34 -2.62 -12.02 -4.62
C ILE A 34 -1.41 -11.19 -4.26
N GLU A 35 -0.73 -10.68 -5.27
CA GLU A 35 0.37 -9.73 -5.17
C GLU A 35 -0.10 -8.42 -5.79
N ASP A 36 -0.41 -7.45 -4.93
CA ASP A 36 -0.85 -6.13 -5.37
C ASP A 36 0.32 -5.15 -5.25
N THR A 37 0.52 -4.38 -6.32
CA THR A 37 1.46 -3.27 -6.35
C THR A 37 0.71 -2.02 -6.77
N MET A 38 0.94 -0.93 -6.05
CA MET A 38 0.30 0.36 -6.31
C MET A 38 1.37 1.43 -6.45
N THR A 39 1.25 2.26 -7.48
CA THR A 39 2.08 3.46 -7.64
C THR A 39 1.23 4.65 -7.26
N VAL A 40 1.74 5.48 -6.36
CA VAL A 40 1.07 6.68 -5.89
C VAL A 40 1.95 7.91 -6.07
N ALA A 41 1.33 9.08 -6.25
CA ALA A 41 2.02 10.35 -6.39
C ALA A 41 1.58 11.35 -5.32
N GLN A 42 2.52 12.15 -4.86
CA GLN A 42 2.28 13.32 -4.02
C GLN A 42 3.12 14.48 -4.55
N GLY A 43 2.44 15.45 -5.18
CA GLY A 43 3.13 16.48 -5.97
C GLY A 43 3.94 15.84 -7.10
N ASP A 44 5.22 16.20 -7.19
CA ASP A 44 6.15 15.70 -8.21
C ASP A 44 6.84 14.38 -7.84
N LYS A 45 6.54 13.82 -6.66
CA LYS A 45 7.15 12.58 -6.17
C LYS A 45 6.23 11.38 -6.42
N MET A 46 6.79 10.33 -7.00
CA MET A 46 6.14 9.03 -7.14
C MET A 46 6.70 8.03 -6.12
N PHE A 47 5.83 7.22 -5.56
CA PHE A 47 6.15 6.17 -4.60
C PHE A 47 5.53 4.86 -5.03
N ARG A 48 6.26 3.77 -4.81
CA ARG A 48 5.75 2.42 -5.06
C ARG A 48 5.38 1.73 -3.75
N ILE A 49 4.24 1.07 -3.75
CA ILE A 49 3.70 0.36 -2.59
C ILE A 49 3.52 -1.08 -3.00
N SER A 50 4.24 -1.97 -2.33
CA SER A 50 4.06 -3.41 -2.48
C SER A 50 3.35 -3.91 -1.24
N PHE A 51 2.14 -4.44 -1.42
CA PHE A 51 1.40 -5.02 -0.31
C PHE A 51 1.96 -6.39 0.05
N ALA A 52 1.87 -6.75 1.34
CA ALA A 52 2.16 -8.11 1.76
C ALA A 52 1.25 -9.10 1.00
N PRO A 53 1.77 -10.24 0.53
CA PRO A 53 1.01 -11.22 -0.22
C PRO A 53 -0.11 -11.82 0.64
N LEU A 54 -1.27 -12.00 0.04
CA LEU A 54 -2.46 -12.59 0.67
C LEU A 54 -3.04 -13.68 -0.22
N HIS A 55 -3.90 -14.55 0.30
CA HIS A 55 -4.60 -15.55 -0.51
C HIS A 55 -6.06 -15.13 -0.70
N ASP A 56 -6.57 -15.29 -1.93
CA ASP A 56 -7.92 -14.92 -2.35
C ASP A 56 -9.04 -15.59 -1.53
N ARG A 57 -8.75 -16.74 -0.94
CA ARG A 57 -9.66 -17.48 -0.06
C ARG A 57 -10.07 -16.73 1.22
N PHE A 58 -9.31 -15.71 1.62
CA PHE A 58 -9.52 -14.97 2.87
C PHE A 58 -10.35 -13.69 2.71
N GLY A 59 -10.99 -13.45 1.56
CA GLY A 59 -12.06 -12.46 1.42
C GLY A 59 -11.86 -11.42 0.31
N LYS A 60 -12.73 -10.41 0.30
CA LYS A 60 -12.72 -9.34 -0.71
C LYS A 60 -11.52 -8.42 -0.52
N VAL A 61 -10.73 -8.29 -1.58
CA VAL A 61 -9.50 -7.50 -1.56
C VAL A 61 -9.75 -6.15 -2.19
N ALA A 62 -9.62 -5.08 -1.41
CA ALA A 62 -9.82 -3.71 -1.89
C ALA A 62 -8.99 -3.44 -3.14
N VAL A 63 -9.65 -2.96 -4.20
CA VAL A 63 -9.05 -2.49 -5.45
C VAL A 63 -9.05 -0.97 -5.37
N PHE A 64 -7.96 -0.36 -5.84
CA PHE A 64 -7.86 1.09 -5.94
C PHE A 64 -7.93 1.47 -7.40
N GLU A 65 -8.71 2.50 -7.71
CA GLU A 65 -8.81 3.03 -9.07
C GLU A 65 -7.77 4.13 -9.28
N GLU A 66 -7.23 4.20 -10.49
CA GLU A 66 -6.36 5.29 -10.89
C GLU A 66 -7.09 6.64 -10.71
N GLY A 67 -6.37 7.63 -10.17
CA GLY A 67 -6.90 8.95 -9.87
C GLY A 67 -7.58 9.08 -8.51
N THR A 68 -7.85 7.98 -7.81
CA THR A 68 -8.40 8.02 -6.45
C THR A 68 -7.37 8.59 -5.48
N MET A 69 -7.81 9.42 -4.54
CA MET A 69 -6.96 9.84 -3.42
C MET A 69 -6.99 8.77 -2.33
N VAL A 70 -5.84 8.38 -1.83
CA VAL A 70 -5.68 7.38 -0.77
C VAL A 70 -4.89 7.97 0.38
N THR A 71 -5.38 7.77 1.59
CA THR A 71 -4.61 8.01 2.81
C THR A 71 -3.83 6.74 3.16
N ILE A 72 -2.53 6.90 3.34
CA ILE A 72 -1.61 5.79 3.58
C ILE A 72 -0.85 6.05 4.86
N ARG A 73 -0.92 5.06 5.76
CA ARG A 73 -0.19 5.03 7.00
C ARG A 73 0.92 3.98 6.95
N GLY A 74 2.15 4.43 6.72
CA GLY A 74 3.28 3.53 6.55
C GLY A 74 4.63 4.22 6.73
N ALA A 75 5.69 3.44 6.64
CA ALA A 75 7.05 3.96 6.63
C ALA A 75 7.49 4.20 5.17
N ILE A 76 8.11 5.34 4.90
CA ILE A 76 8.73 5.62 3.60
C ILE A 76 10.18 5.12 3.66
N ASP A 77 10.54 4.25 2.74
CA ASP A 77 11.89 3.73 2.53
C ASP A 77 12.34 4.09 1.10
N GLY A 78 13.01 5.25 0.97
CA GLY A 78 13.42 5.77 -0.34
C GLY A 78 12.23 6.07 -1.27
N ASP A 79 12.11 5.30 -2.34
CA ASP A 79 11.04 5.37 -3.34
C ASP A 79 9.85 4.45 -3.02
N ARG A 80 9.90 3.73 -1.89
CA ARG A 80 8.89 2.76 -1.48
C ARG A 80 8.15 3.18 -0.23
N ILE A 81 6.88 2.81 -0.17
CA ILE A 81 6.08 2.90 1.06
C ILE A 81 5.82 1.49 1.54
N ILE A 82 6.32 1.21 2.75
CA ILE A 82 6.05 -0.03 3.47
C ILE A 82 4.80 0.21 4.32
N ALA A 83 3.67 -0.30 3.84
CA ALA A 83 2.39 -0.19 4.53
C ALA A 83 1.60 -1.50 4.42
N ASN A 84 0.88 -1.82 5.50
CA ASN A 84 -0.14 -2.86 5.45
C ASN A 84 -1.35 -2.36 4.65
N ARG A 85 -2.09 -3.28 4.03
CA ARG A 85 -3.31 -2.93 3.29
C ARG A 85 -4.37 -2.26 4.15
N GLU A 86 -4.51 -2.66 5.41
CA GLU A 86 -5.46 -2.06 6.38
C GLU A 86 -5.17 -0.58 6.68
N ASN A 87 -3.93 -0.16 6.42
CA ASN A 87 -3.47 1.21 6.60
C ASN A 87 -3.60 2.06 5.33
N VAL A 88 -4.14 1.49 4.24
CA VAL A 88 -4.44 2.22 3.01
C VAL A 88 -5.95 2.34 2.87
N LYS A 89 -6.45 3.58 2.90
CA LYS A 89 -7.87 3.88 2.79
C LYS A 89 -8.10 4.85 1.65
N ALA A 90 -9.12 4.60 0.82
CA ALA A 90 -9.58 5.60 -0.13
C ALA A 90 -10.12 6.81 0.66
N SER A 91 -9.60 8.00 0.36
CA SER A 91 -10.15 9.27 0.81
C SER A 91 -11.25 9.65 -0.17
N ASN A 92 -12.48 9.56 0.31
CA ASN A 92 -13.69 9.99 -0.40
C ASN A 92 -13.82 11.52 -0.38
#